data_AF-A0A9E3J1I5-F1
#
_entry.id   AF-A0A9E3J1I5-F1
#
_cell.length_a   1.000
_cell.length_b   1.000
_cell.length_c   1.000
_cell.angle_alpha   90.00
_cell.angle_beta   90.00
_cell.angle_gamma   90.00
#
_symmetry.space_group_name_H-M   'P 1'
#
loop_
_entity.id
_entity.type
_entity.pdbx_description
1 polymer ?
#
loop_
_entity_poly.entity_id
_entity_poly.type
_entity_poly.pdbx_seq_one_letter_code
_entity_poly.pdbx_strand_id
1 'polypeptide(L)'
;CPDVSWATGASTQVDSLAVRLLGRAKAAERSWNYAVSGARMADLSGQMAQAAARRPGLVTVMVGANDACRDSTAAMTSVSAFRSGFEDALSVLRKQAPKAQVYVASVPNLKRLWSAGRTNPLGKQVWKLGVCPSMLADADALDAAATERRDTVQERVEAYNSVLKEVCAKDQHCRYDGGAVYDYRFGTDQVSHWDWFHPSVNGQARLAEIAYRKVRSVT
;
A
#
# COMPACT_ATOMS: atom_id res chain seq x y z
N CYS A 1 -3.58 3.97 -13.35
CA CYS A 1 -2.42 4.17 -14.25
C CYS A 1 -1.37 3.08 -14.05
N PRO A 2 -1.54 1.89 -14.64
CA PRO A 2 -0.58 0.78 -14.48
C PRO A 2 0.85 1.14 -14.92
N ASP A 3 1.00 2.01 -15.92
CA ASP A 3 2.29 2.41 -16.50
C ASP A 3 3.25 3.08 -15.50
N VAL A 4 2.72 3.78 -14.49
CA VAL A 4 3.50 4.46 -13.44
C VAL A 4 3.49 3.69 -12.11
N SER A 5 3.10 2.42 -12.11
CA SER A 5 3.11 1.58 -10.90
C SER A 5 4.55 1.39 -10.38
N TRP A 6 4.76 1.60 -9.08
CA TRP A 6 6.04 1.35 -8.42
C TRP A 6 6.52 -0.10 -8.55
N ALA A 7 5.60 -1.07 -8.67
CA ALA A 7 5.95 -2.49 -8.71
C ALA A 7 6.26 -2.98 -10.14
N THR A 8 5.46 -2.56 -11.12
CA THR A 8 5.41 -3.18 -12.46
C THR A 8 5.29 -2.19 -13.62
N GLY A 9 5.29 -0.88 -13.35
CA GLY A 9 5.14 0.15 -14.38
C GLY A 9 6.32 0.19 -15.36
N ALA A 10 6.06 0.58 -16.61
CA ALA A 10 7.07 0.71 -17.65
C ALA A 10 7.68 2.12 -17.75
N SER A 11 7.05 3.13 -17.11
CA SER A 11 7.52 4.50 -17.11
C SER A 11 8.98 4.64 -16.67
N THR A 12 9.77 5.36 -17.45
CA THR A 12 11.18 5.67 -17.15
C THR A 12 11.34 6.55 -15.92
N GLN A 13 10.32 7.34 -15.58
CA GLN A 13 10.34 8.26 -14.44
C GLN A 13 10.20 7.55 -13.09
N VAL A 14 9.59 6.37 -13.09
CA VAL A 14 9.37 5.57 -11.87
C VAL A 14 10.51 4.58 -11.66
N ASP A 15 10.99 3.97 -12.76
CA ASP A 15 11.92 2.86 -12.72
C ASP A 15 11.44 1.80 -11.72
N SER A 16 10.34 1.12 -12.07
CA SER A 16 9.62 0.22 -11.17
C SER A 16 10.51 -0.90 -10.63
N LEU A 17 10.09 -1.53 -9.53
CA LEU A 17 10.80 -2.67 -8.95
C LEU A 17 11.05 -3.77 -9.98
N ALA A 18 10.08 -4.10 -10.83
CA ALA A 18 10.26 -5.06 -11.91
C ALA A 18 11.37 -4.64 -12.89
N VAL A 19 11.40 -3.38 -13.29
CA VAL A 19 12.45 -2.85 -14.18
C VAL A 19 13.82 -2.90 -13.48
N ARG A 20 13.92 -2.51 -12.21
CA ARG A 20 15.17 -2.57 -11.43
C ARG A 20 15.70 -3.99 -11.26
N LEU A 21 14.84 -4.99 -11.14
CA LEU A 21 15.23 -6.39 -10.94
C LEU A 21 15.50 -7.13 -12.26
N LEU A 22 14.74 -6.85 -13.31
CA LEU A 22 14.73 -7.66 -14.54
C LEU A 22 15.27 -6.93 -15.77
N GLY A 23 15.36 -5.61 -15.73
CA GLY A 23 15.51 -4.76 -16.91
C GLY A 23 14.18 -4.61 -17.67
N ARG A 24 14.09 -3.58 -18.53
CA ARG A 24 12.83 -3.17 -19.20
C ARG A 24 12.18 -4.27 -20.03
N ALA A 25 12.96 -4.94 -20.90
CA ALA A 25 12.43 -5.96 -21.80
C ALA A 25 11.80 -7.14 -21.03
N LYS A 26 12.53 -7.69 -20.05
CA LYS A 26 12.02 -8.80 -19.23
C LYS A 26 10.89 -8.36 -18.29
N ALA A 27 10.91 -7.12 -17.78
CA ALA A 27 9.82 -6.62 -16.96
C ALA A 27 8.50 -6.56 -17.74
N ALA A 28 8.52 -6.14 -19.02
CA ALA A 28 7.33 -6.10 -19.86
C ALA A 28 6.71 -7.49 -20.10
N GLU A 29 7.54 -8.53 -20.22
CA GLU A 29 7.08 -9.90 -20.49
C GLU A 29 6.76 -10.70 -19.22
N ARG A 30 7.40 -10.38 -18.09
CA ARG A 30 7.45 -11.23 -16.89
C ARG A 30 6.96 -10.54 -15.61
N SER A 31 6.24 -9.43 -15.75
CA SER A 31 5.57 -8.79 -14.63
C SER A 31 4.08 -8.58 -14.93
N TRP A 32 3.26 -8.70 -13.89
CA TRP A 32 1.80 -8.61 -14.00
C TRP A 32 1.26 -7.77 -12.85
N ASN A 33 0.23 -6.98 -13.11
CA ASN A 33 -0.41 -6.14 -12.10
C ASN A 33 -1.85 -6.60 -11.88
N TYR A 34 -2.14 -7.06 -10.67
CA TYR A 34 -3.47 -7.51 -10.25
C TYR A 34 -4.14 -6.54 -9.26
N ALA A 35 -3.57 -5.34 -9.08
CA ALA A 35 -4.16 -4.32 -8.23
C ALA A 35 -5.43 -3.75 -8.86
N VAL A 36 -6.45 -3.53 -8.01
CA VAL A 36 -7.74 -2.95 -8.40
C VAL A 36 -8.02 -1.76 -7.49
N SER A 37 -8.49 -0.65 -8.07
CA SER A 37 -8.89 0.52 -7.29
C SER A 37 -9.96 0.15 -6.26
N GLY A 38 -9.81 0.60 -5.03
CA GLY A 38 -10.74 0.29 -3.93
C GLY A 38 -10.59 -1.10 -3.31
N ALA A 39 -9.67 -1.95 -3.81
CA ALA A 39 -9.43 -3.27 -3.23
C ALA A 39 -8.99 -3.17 -1.76
N ARG A 40 -9.53 -4.09 -0.95
CA ARG A 40 -9.30 -4.24 0.49
C ARG A 40 -8.68 -5.59 0.79
N MET A 41 -8.36 -5.85 2.06
CA MET A 41 -7.81 -7.15 2.48
C MET A 41 -8.69 -8.34 2.06
N ALA A 42 -10.02 -8.19 2.06
CA ALA A 42 -10.94 -9.23 1.61
C ALA A 42 -10.77 -9.65 0.13
N ASP A 43 -10.23 -8.76 -0.71
CA ASP A 43 -10.02 -9.02 -2.14
C ASP A 43 -8.66 -9.70 -2.41
N LEU A 44 -7.74 -9.64 -1.43
CA LEU A 44 -6.33 -10.03 -1.63
C LEU A 44 -6.20 -11.51 -2.02
N SER A 45 -6.99 -12.41 -1.44
CA SER A 45 -6.96 -13.84 -1.79
C SER A 45 -7.23 -14.09 -3.27
N GLY A 46 -8.19 -13.36 -3.87
CA GLY A 46 -8.50 -13.47 -5.30
C GLY A 46 -7.37 -12.93 -6.19
N GLN A 47 -6.74 -11.83 -5.79
CA GLN A 47 -5.56 -11.30 -6.49
C GLN A 47 -4.35 -12.22 -6.36
N MET A 48 -4.18 -12.85 -5.20
CA MET A 48 -3.11 -13.79 -4.92
C MET A 48 -3.25 -15.09 -5.72
N ALA A 49 -4.47 -15.60 -5.90
CA ALA A 49 -4.75 -16.74 -6.77
C ALA A 49 -4.35 -16.44 -8.23
N GLN A 50 -4.70 -15.26 -8.74
CA GLN A 50 -4.30 -14.82 -10.09
C GLN A 50 -2.78 -14.70 -10.24
N ALA A 51 -2.11 -14.13 -9.23
CA ALA A 51 -0.66 -14.06 -9.20
C ALA A 51 -0.03 -15.46 -9.18
N ALA A 52 -0.53 -16.37 -8.35
CA ALA A 52 0.00 -17.72 -8.21
C ALA A 52 -0.09 -18.54 -9.51
N ALA A 53 -1.16 -18.35 -10.30
CA ALA A 53 -1.31 -18.99 -11.61
C ALA A 53 -0.18 -18.66 -12.61
N ARG A 54 0.51 -17.53 -12.43
CA ARG A 54 1.70 -17.16 -13.22
C ARG A 54 2.99 -17.86 -12.76
N ARG A 55 2.96 -18.56 -11.63
CA ARG A 55 4.13 -19.16 -10.95
C ARG A 55 5.28 -18.14 -10.79
N PRO A 56 5.03 -17.00 -10.12
CA PRO A 56 5.98 -15.90 -10.05
C PRO A 56 7.19 -16.25 -9.17
N GLY A 57 8.33 -15.62 -9.47
CA GLY A 57 9.48 -15.65 -8.55
C GLY A 57 9.29 -14.74 -7.34
N LEU A 58 8.56 -13.64 -7.51
CA LEU A 58 8.26 -12.64 -6.48
C LEU A 58 6.84 -12.10 -6.64
N VAL A 59 6.09 -12.04 -5.54
CA VAL A 59 4.83 -11.31 -5.41
C VAL A 59 5.07 -10.09 -4.51
N THR A 60 4.59 -8.93 -4.92
CA THR A 60 4.66 -7.70 -4.13
C THR A 60 3.26 -7.33 -3.65
N VAL A 61 3.11 -7.07 -2.36
CA VAL A 61 1.82 -6.77 -1.72
C VAL A 61 1.90 -5.39 -1.06
N MET A 62 0.91 -4.54 -1.33
CA MET A 62 0.67 -3.28 -0.61
C MET A 62 -0.85 -3.10 -0.52
N VAL A 63 -1.42 -3.33 0.66
CA VAL A 63 -2.88 -3.38 0.90
C VAL A 63 -3.16 -2.86 2.30
N GLY A 64 -4.35 -2.30 2.54
CA GLY A 64 -4.82 -1.86 3.85
C GLY A 64 -5.21 -0.38 3.95
N ALA A 65 -4.79 0.45 2.99
CA ALA A 65 -5.24 1.85 2.95
C ALA A 65 -6.77 1.95 2.79
N ASN A 66 -7.38 1.16 1.88
CA ASN A 66 -8.84 1.12 1.68
C ASN A 66 -9.61 0.44 2.83
N ASP A 67 -8.92 -0.32 3.67
CA ASP A 67 -9.49 -0.90 4.89
C ASP A 67 -9.65 0.17 5.98
N ALA A 68 -8.72 1.14 6.04
CA ALA A 68 -8.77 2.29 6.94
C ALA A 68 -9.56 3.48 6.38
N CYS A 69 -9.50 3.69 5.06
CA CYS A 69 -10.19 4.77 4.35
C CYS A 69 -11.65 4.43 4.08
N ARG A 70 -12.50 4.79 5.04
CA ARG A 70 -13.94 4.49 5.06
C ARG A 70 -14.73 5.74 5.41
N ASP A 71 -16.06 5.66 5.34
CA ASP A 71 -16.94 6.77 5.68
C ASP A 71 -16.82 7.20 7.16
N SER A 72 -16.42 6.27 8.04
CA SER A 72 -16.19 6.52 9.46
C SER A 72 -15.14 5.56 10.03
N THR A 73 -14.63 5.86 11.22
CA THR A 73 -13.70 4.98 11.96
C THR A 73 -14.34 3.64 12.32
N ALA A 74 -15.65 3.60 12.58
CA ALA A 74 -16.38 2.37 12.88
C ALA A 74 -16.50 1.44 11.67
N ALA A 75 -16.48 1.99 10.45
CA ALA A 75 -16.58 1.22 9.21
C ALA A 75 -15.24 0.60 8.75
N MET A 76 -14.12 0.88 9.44
CA MET A 76 -12.81 0.30 9.15
C MET A 76 -12.78 -1.21 9.39
N THR A 77 -12.11 -1.97 8.52
CA THR A 77 -11.96 -3.43 8.67
C THR A 77 -11.40 -3.75 10.06
N SER A 78 -12.02 -4.66 10.81
CA SER A 78 -11.47 -5.01 12.13
C SER A 78 -10.07 -5.61 12.00
N VAL A 79 -9.23 -5.44 13.02
CA VAL A 79 -7.86 -5.98 13.01
C VAL A 79 -7.87 -7.51 12.89
N SER A 80 -8.86 -8.18 13.49
CA SER A 80 -9.05 -9.63 13.37
C SER A 80 -9.40 -10.06 11.94
N ALA A 81 -10.35 -9.40 11.29
CA ALA A 81 -10.71 -9.70 9.90
C ALA A 81 -9.54 -9.42 8.94
N PHE A 82 -8.79 -8.34 9.19
CA PHE A 82 -7.60 -8.02 8.42
C PHE A 82 -6.52 -9.11 8.55
N ARG A 83 -6.29 -9.63 9.77
CA ARG A 83 -5.37 -10.76 10.01
C ARG A 83 -5.82 -12.01 9.28
N SER A 84 -7.06 -12.44 9.47
CA SER A 84 -7.57 -13.65 8.83
C SER A 84 -7.47 -13.56 7.30
N GLY A 85 -7.86 -12.41 6.72
CA GLY A 85 -7.75 -12.21 5.27
C GLY A 85 -6.31 -12.26 4.75
N PHE A 86 -5.34 -11.75 5.51
CA PHE A 86 -3.94 -11.81 5.11
C PHE A 86 -3.35 -13.24 5.22
N GLU A 87 -3.68 -13.95 6.30
CA GLU A 87 -3.31 -15.37 6.47
C GLU A 87 -3.90 -16.24 5.36
N ASP A 88 -5.16 -16.02 5.00
CA ASP A 88 -5.84 -16.71 3.90
C ASP A 88 -5.17 -16.44 2.55
N ALA A 89 -4.83 -15.18 2.27
CA ALA A 89 -4.17 -14.82 1.02
C ALA A 89 -2.80 -15.51 0.87
N LEU A 90 -1.97 -15.52 1.92
CA LEU A 90 -0.70 -16.24 1.88
C LEU A 90 -0.91 -17.75 1.73
N SER A 91 -1.90 -18.33 2.42
CA SER A 91 -2.26 -19.75 2.25
C SER A 91 -2.64 -20.09 0.81
N VAL A 92 -3.41 -19.23 0.14
CA VAL A 92 -3.75 -19.37 -1.29
C VAL A 92 -2.50 -19.36 -2.15
N LEU A 93 -1.57 -18.42 -1.93
CA LEU A 93 -0.30 -18.39 -2.67
C LEU A 93 0.49 -19.68 -2.47
N ARG A 94 0.61 -20.14 -1.21
CA ARG A 94 1.45 -21.29 -0.87
C ARG A 94 0.94 -22.59 -1.47
N LYS A 95 -0.38 -22.75 -1.65
CA LYS A 95 -0.97 -23.92 -2.31
C LYS A 95 -0.57 -24.06 -3.78
N GLN A 96 -0.41 -22.94 -4.50
CA GLN A 96 -0.20 -22.94 -5.96
C GLN A 96 1.22 -22.55 -6.39
N ALA A 97 1.90 -21.71 -5.60
CA ALA A 97 3.25 -21.24 -5.83
C ALA A 97 4.06 -21.28 -4.51
N PRO A 98 4.29 -22.48 -3.93
CA PRO A 98 4.85 -22.63 -2.58
C PRO A 98 6.18 -21.93 -2.37
N LYS A 99 7.01 -21.79 -3.42
CA LYS A 99 8.35 -21.18 -3.35
C LYS A 99 8.41 -19.70 -3.75
N ALA A 100 7.28 -19.09 -4.14
CA ALA A 100 7.26 -17.69 -4.54
C ALA A 100 7.68 -16.79 -3.38
N GLN A 101 8.62 -15.88 -3.60
CA GLN A 101 8.96 -14.87 -2.61
C GLN A 101 7.81 -13.87 -2.48
N VAL A 102 7.58 -13.33 -1.29
CA VAL A 102 6.57 -12.29 -1.04
C VAL A 102 7.25 -11.10 -0.39
N TYR A 103 7.15 -9.94 -1.04
CA TYR A 103 7.48 -8.66 -0.43
C TYR A 103 6.20 -7.97 0.02
N VAL A 104 6.14 -7.55 1.28
CA VAL A 104 4.98 -6.87 1.87
C VAL A 104 5.39 -5.46 2.27
N ALA A 105 4.87 -4.46 1.56
CA ALA A 105 4.99 -3.07 1.93
C ALA A 105 3.98 -2.74 3.06
N SER A 106 4.42 -1.93 4.00
CA SER A 106 3.56 -1.36 5.03
C SER A 106 2.51 -0.43 4.42
N VAL A 107 1.34 -0.37 5.06
CA VAL A 107 0.30 0.62 4.78
C VAL A 107 0.90 2.02 4.99
N PRO A 108 0.80 2.95 4.02
CA PRO A 108 1.32 4.31 4.18
C PRO A 108 0.67 5.09 5.32
N ASN A 109 1.39 6.06 5.88
CA ASN A 109 0.89 6.90 6.97
C ASN A 109 -0.17 7.91 6.48
N LEU A 110 -1.45 7.58 6.70
CA LEU A 110 -2.59 8.40 6.28
C LEU A 110 -2.70 9.73 7.05
N LYS A 111 -2.23 9.80 8.30
CA LYS A 111 -2.24 11.04 9.07
C LYS A 111 -1.16 12.00 8.58
N ARG A 112 -0.03 11.48 8.10
CA ARG A 112 0.97 12.27 7.37
C ARG A 112 0.40 12.82 6.07
N LEU A 113 -0.39 12.04 5.34
CA LEU A 113 -1.07 12.52 4.13
C LEU A 113 -1.96 13.71 4.44
N TRP A 114 -2.78 13.61 5.49
CA TRP A 114 -3.55 14.74 5.98
C TRP A 114 -2.66 15.94 6.33
N SER A 115 -1.61 15.75 7.15
CA SER A 115 -0.79 16.87 7.61
C SER A 115 0.01 17.56 6.50
N ALA A 116 0.51 16.79 5.53
CA ALA A 116 1.23 17.32 4.37
C ALA A 116 0.30 18.01 3.35
N GLY A 117 -0.94 17.55 3.21
CA GLY A 117 -1.89 18.06 2.21
C GLY A 117 -2.85 19.15 2.73
N ARG A 118 -3.15 19.21 4.04
CA ARG A 118 -4.23 20.06 4.58
C ARG A 118 -4.03 21.56 4.37
N THR A 119 -2.82 22.04 4.13
CA THR A 119 -2.58 23.47 3.83
C THR A 119 -2.79 23.80 2.36
N ASN A 120 -2.94 22.80 1.48
CA ASN A 120 -3.21 23.01 0.06
C ASN A 120 -4.70 23.35 -0.18
N PRO A 121 -5.02 24.53 -0.73
CA PRO A 121 -6.41 24.94 -0.94
C PRO A 121 -7.19 24.02 -1.86
N LEU A 122 -6.56 23.51 -2.93
CA LEU A 122 -7.21 22.61 -3.90
C LEU A 122 -7.39 21.21 -3.31
N GLY A 123 -6.35 20.66 -2.68
CA GLY A 123 -6.40 19.32 -2.07
C GLY A 123 -7.52 19.18 -1.05
N LYS A 124 -7.75 20.20 -0.23
CA LYS A 124 -8.87 20.23 0.70
C LYS A 124 -10.24 20.18 0.02
N GLN A 125 -10.43 20.87 -1.11
CA GLN A 125 -11.71 20.81 -1.82
C GLN A 125 -11.94 19.43 -2.44
N VAL A 126 -10.88 18.79 -2.94
CA VAL A 126 -10.97 17.43 -3.46
C VAL A 126 -11.36 16.44 -2.37
N TRP A 127 -10.78 16.55 -1.17
CA TRP A 127 -11.13 15.66 -0.06
C TRP A 127 -12.60 15.75 0.37
N LYS A 128 -13.24 16.91 0.21
CA LYS A 128 -14.69 17.07 0.45
C LYS A 128 -15.57 16.23 -0.49
N LEU A 129 -15.02 15.70 -1.59
CA LEU A 129 -15.71 14.79 -2.51
C LEU A 129 -15.78 13.35 -1.98
N GLY A 130 -15.35 13.10 -0.74
CA GLY A 130 -15.47 11.79 -0.09
C GLY A 130 -14.21 10.93 -0.16
N VAL A 131 -13.04 11.55 -0.36
CA VAL A 131 -11.77 10.81 -0.35
C VAL A 131 -11.39 10.49 1.09
N CYS A 132 -11.39 9.19 1.46
CA CYS A 132 -11.01 8.71 2.79
C CYS A 132 -11.61 9.52 3.97
N PRO A 133 -12.96 9.61 4.10
CA PRO A 133 -13.59 10.51 5.07
C PRO A 133 -13.13 10.29 6.51
N SER A 134 -12.89 9.03 6.91
CA SER A 134 -12.35 8.65 8.22
C SER A 134 -11.08 9.42 8.61
N MET A 135 -10.23 9.81 7.65
CA MET A 135 -9.01 10.60 7.90
C MET A 135 -9.13 12.06 7.43
N LEU A 136 -9.69 12.29 6.25
CA LEU A 136 -9.53 13.55 5.52
C LEU A 136 -10.74 14.48 5.60
N ALA A 137 -11.87 14.02 6.15
CA ALA A 137 -13.01 14.90 6.40
C ALA A 137 -12.59 16.07 7.31
N ASP A 138 -13.18 17.24 7.05
CA ASP A 138 -12.94 18.49 7.77
C ASP A 138 -11.45 18.78 7.96
N ALA A 139 -10.71 18.83 6.85
CA ALA A 139 -9.25 18.91 6.84
C ALA A 139 -8.65 20.05 7.69
N ASP A 140 -9.39 21.14 7.88
CA ASP A 140 -9.00 22.28 8.71
C ASP A 140 -9.35 22.13 10.19
N ALA A 141 -10.26 21.22 10.56
CA ALA A 141 -10.68 20.99 11.92
C ALA A 141 -9.54 20.40 12.77
N LEU A 142 -9.26 21.09 13.87
CA LEU A 142 -8.24 20.76 14.87
C LEU A 142 -8.81 20.62 16.29
N ASP A 143 -10.13 20.58 16.41
CA ASP A 143 -10.79 20.29 17.67
C ASP A 143 -10.49 18.85 18.15
N ALA A 144 -10.89 18.57 19.40
CA ALA A 144 -10.65 17.28 20.03
C ALA A 144 -11.27 16.12 19.23
N ALA A 145 -12.47 16.29 18.68
CA ALA A 145 -13.18 15.25 17.94
C ALA A 145 -12.49 14.92 16.61
N ALA A 146 -12.05 15.94 15.87
CA ALA A 146 -11.31 15.76 14.63
C ALA A 146 -9.91 15.15 14.87
N THR A 147 -9.29 15.46 16.01
CA THR A 147 -8.01 14.87 16.42
C THR A 147 -8.19 13.39 16.79
N GLU A 148 -9.12 13.07 17.68
CA GLU A 148 -9.44 11.70 18.10
C GLU A 148 -9.80 10.81 16.90
N ARG A 149 -10.59 11.33 15.96
CA ARG A 149 -10.93 10.60 14.72
C ARG A 149 -9.67 10.19 13.95
N ARG A 150 -8.74 11.12 13.72
CA ARG A 150 -7.51 10.85 12.94
C ARG A 150 -6.55 9.95 13.69
N ASP A 151 -6.47 10.10 15.02
CA ASP A 151 -5.66 9.26 15.89
C ASP A 151 -6.18 7.82 15.86
N THR A 152 -7.49 7.63 15.93
CA THR A 152 -8.14 6.32 15.77
C THR A 152 -7.79 5.64 14.44
N VAL A 153 -7.76 6.40 13.33
CA VAL A 153 -7.34 5.85 12.03
C VAL A 153 -5.85 5.51 12.02
N GLN A 154 -5.00 6.36 12.61
CA GLN A 154 -3.57 6.10 12.71
C GLN A 154 -3.30 4.81 13.49
N GLU A 155 -3.91 4.65 14.67
CA GLU A 155 -3.79 3.45 15.49
C GLU A 155 -4.26 2.20 14.73
N ARG A 156 -5.35 2.30 13.95
CA ARG A 156 -5.81 1.19 13.11
C ARG A 156 -4.80 0.81 12.04
N VAL A 157 -4.18 1.79 11.37
CA VAL A 157 -3.14 1.55 10.36
C VAL A 157 -1.89 0.93 10.98
N GLU A 158 -1.47 1.40 12.15
CA GLU A 158 -0.35 0.82 12.90
C GLU A 158 -0.65 -0.64 13.30
N ALA A 159 -1.88 -0.94 13.74
CA ALA A 159 -2.32 -2.29 14.03
C ALA A 159 -2.31 -3.19 12.78
N TYR A 160 -2.76 -2.70 11.61
CA TYR A 160 -2.64 -3.44 10.34
C TYR A 160 -1.19 -3.73 9.99
N ASN A 161 -0.30 -2.74 10.15
CA ASN A 161 1.13 -2.92 9.90
C ASN A 161 1.77 -3.94 10.85
N SER A 162 1.34 -4.00 12.12
CA SER A 162 1.75 -5.07 13.04
C SER A 162 1.28 -6.44 12.55
N VAL A 163 0.04 -6.56 12.10
CA VAL A 163 -0.50 -7.81 11.51
C VAL A 163 0.32 -8.23 10.29
N LEU A 164 0.58 -7.32 9.35
CA LEU A 164 1.39 -7.62 8.15
C LEU A 164 2.78 -8.13 8.54
N LYS A 165 3.44 -7.48 9.51
CA LYS A 165 4.75 -7.88 10.03
C LYS A 165 4.71 -9.28 10.66
N GLU A 166 3.80 -9.50 11.60
CA GLU A 166 3.73 -10.74 12.39
C GLU A 166 3.35 -11.95 11.55
N VAL A 167 2.36 -11.80 10.66
CA VAL A 167 1.94 -12.90 9.77
C VAL A 167 3.04 -13.22 8.76
N CYS A 168 3.66 -12.19 8.17
CA CYS A 168 4.77 -12.37 7.24
C CYS A 168 5.97 -13.05 7.90
N ALA A 169 6.26 -12.74 9.17
CA ALA A 169 7.35 -13.37 9.91
C ALA A 169 7.19 -14.90 10.13
N LYS A 170 5.96 -15.43 10.01
CA LYS A 170 5.69 -16.88 10.08
C LYS A 170 5.96 -17.61 8.76
N ASP A 171 6.11 -16.89 7.65
CA ASP A 171 6.36 -17.45 6.32
C ASP A 171 7.82 -17.21 5.91
N GLN A 172 8.59 -18.29 5.76
CA GLN A 172 10.02 -18.26 5.37
C GLN A 172 10.29 -17.57 4.03
N HIS A 173 9.29 -17.42 3.17
CA HIS A 173 9.41 -16.76 1.86
C HIS A 173 8.80 -15.36 1.86
N CYS A 174 8.33 -14.87 3.00
CA CYS A 174 7.75 -13.54 3.14
C CYS A 174 8.74 -12.57 3.80
N ARG A 175 8.84 -11.37 3.22
CA ARG A 175 9.66 -10.27 3.74
C ARG A 175 8.82 -9.00 3.85
N TYR A 176 8.56 -8.60 5.09
CA TYR A 176 7.96 -7.30 5.40
C TYR A 176 8.99 -6.19 5.24
N ASP A 177 8.55 -5.00 4.82
CA ASP A 177 9.41 -3.83 4.61
C ASP A 177 10.01 -3.26 5.90
N GLY A 178 9.47 -3.66 7.06
CA GLY A 178 9.90 -3.18 8.37
C GLY A 178 9.31 -1.81 8.73
N GLY A 179 8.24 -1.39 8.08
CA GLY A 179 7.64 -0.06 8.25
C GLY A 179 8.22 1.01 7.32
N ALA A 180 9.12 0.64 6.39
CA ALA A 180 9.83 1.61 5.56
C ALA A 180 8.91 2.51 4.73
N VAL A 181 7.78 1.99 4.21
CA VAL A 181 6.78 2.81 3.51
C VAL A 181 5.97 3.67 4.49
N TYR A 182 5.56 3.14 5.63
CA TYR A 182 4.85 3.88 6.68
C TYR A 182 5.67 5.06 7.22
N ASP A 183 6.96 4.83 7.49
CA ASP A 183 7.90 5.80 8.05
C ASP A 183 8.42 6.81 7.02
N TYR A 184 8.15 6.57 5.73
CA TYR A 184 8.65 7.44 4.68
C TYR A 184 8.03 8.84 4.79
N ARG A 185 8.89 9.84 4.99
CA ARG A 185 8.47 11.24 5.18
C ARG A 185 8.15 11.93 3.85
N PHE A 186 7.18 11.43 3.09
CA PHE A 186 6.73 12.03 1.83
C PHE A 186 6.19 13.46 2.00
N GLY A 187 6.47 14.34 1.04
CA GLY A 187 5.89 15.68 0.94
C GLY A 187 4.84 15.76 -0.17
N THR A 188 4.44 16.98 -0.51
CA THR A 188 3.47 17.26 -1.59
C THR A 188 3.94 16.81 -2.96
N ASP A 189 5.26 16.71 -3.19
CA ASP A 189 5.81 16.25 -4.47
C ASP A 189 5.56 14.75 -4.71
N GLN A 190 5.37 13.97 -3.63
CA GLN A 190 5.08 12.54 -3.70
C GLN A 190 3.58 12.25 -3.68
N VAL A 191 2.72 13.26 -3.56
CA VAL A 191 1.26 13.14 -3.59
C VAL A 191 0.75 13.67 -4.93
N SER A 192 -0.19 12.95 -5.54
CA SER A 192 -0.81 13.36 -6.81
C SER A 192 -1.50 14.71 -6.68
N HIS A 193 -1.25 15.63 -7.60
CA HIS A 193 -1.92 16.94 -7.62
C HIS A 193 -3.34 16.88 -8.18
N TRP A 194 -3.78 15.70 -8.64
CA TRP A 194 -5.15 15.47 -9.10
C TRP A 194 -6.11 15.16 -7.95
N ASP A 195 -5.78 14.17 -7.12
CA ASP A 195 -6.64 13.70 -6.03
C ASP A 195 -6.14 14.10 -4.63
N TRP A 196 -4.91 14.61 -4.54
CA TRP A 196 -4.24 14.92 -3.27
C TRP A 196 -4.24 13.75 -2.28
N PHE A 197 -4.20 12.52 -2.79
CA PHE A 197 -4.35 11.30 -2.01
C PHE A 197 -3.40 10.20 -2.45
N HIS A 198 -3.45 9.80 -3.73
CA HIS A 198 -2.60 8.73 -4.24
C HIS A 198 -1.17 9.22 -4.47
N PRO A 199 -0.17 8.31 -4.49
CA PRO A 199 1.19 8.67 -4.83
C PRO A 199 1.29 9.28 -6.24
N SER A 200 2.04 10.39 -6.38
CA SER A 200 2.42 10.95 -7.67
C SER A 200 3.39 10.02 -8.42
N VAL A 201 3.77 10.36 -9.66
CA VAL A 201 4.86 9.66 -10.37
C VAL A 201 6.14 9.63 -9.53
N ASN A 202 6.46 10.74 -8.86
CA ASN A 202 7.61 10.80 -7.96
C ASN A 202 7.40 9.90 -6.72
N GLY A 203 6.21 9.92 -6.12
CA GLY A 203 5.87 9.03 -5.00
C GLY A 203 5.99 7.55 -5.36
N GLN A 204 5.53 7.16 -6.56
CA GLN A 204 5.69 5.82 -7.11
C GLN A 204 7.17 5.45 -7.28
N ALA A 205 8.02 6.38 -7.75
CA ALA A 205 9.46 6.16 -7.84
C ALA A 205 10.09 5.89 -6.46
N ARG A 206 9.69 6.63 -5.42
CA ARG A 206 10.17 6.42 -4.04
C ARG A 206 9.73 5.09 -3.45
N LEU A 207 8.50 4.66 -3.72
CA LEU A 207 8.03 3.32 -3.35
C LEU A 207 8.86 2.22 -4.02
N ALA A 208 9.19 2.39 -5.32
CA ALA A 208 10.04 1.44 -6.05
C ALA A 208 11.45 1.36 -5.45
N GLU A 209 12.04 2.49 -5.07
CA GLU A 209 13.36 2.55 -4.40
C GLU A 209 13.35 1.84 -3.04
N ILE A 210 12.34 2.10 -2.20
CA ILE A 210 12.18 1.44 -0.89
C ILE A 210 12.09 -0.08 -1.07
N ALA A 211 11.21 -0.51 -1.99
CA ALA A 211 11.01 -1.94 -2.23
C ALA A 211 12.27 -2.60 -2.79
N TYR A 212 12.98 -1.95 -3.72
CA TYR A 212 14.22 -2.48 -4.28
C TYR A 212 15.31 -2.68 -3.22
N ARG A 213 15.51 -1.68 -2.35
CA ARG A 213 16.47 -1.78 -1.23
C ARG A 213 16.14 -2.97 -0.32
N LYS A 214 14.86 -3.18 -0.01
CA LYS A 214 14.44 -4.26 0.88
C LYS A 214 14.49 -5.64 0.24
N VAL A 215 14.12 -5.76 -1.03
CA VAL A 215 14.21 -7.04 -1.76
C VAL A 215 15.68 -7.46 -1.93
N ARG A 216 16.59 -6.49 -2.10
CA ARG A 216 18.03 -6.74 -2.30
C ARG A 216 18.85 -6.83 -1.01
N SER A 217 18.31 -6.46 0.16
CA SER A 217 19.05 -6.58 1.41
C SER A 217 19.35 -8.05 1.72
N VAL A 218 20.61 -8.35 2.02
CA VAL A 218 21.00 -9.62 2.64
C VAL A 218 20.49 -9.56 4.08
N THR A 219 19.71 -10.57 4.49
CA THR A 219 19.28 -10.73 5.88
C THR A 219 20.45 -11.27 6.70
#